data_AF-A0A7V5RK38-F1
#
_entry.id   AF-A0A7V5RK38-F1
#
_cell.length_a   1.000
_cell.length_b   1.000
_cell.length_c   1.000
_cell.angle_alpha   90.00
_cell.angle_beta   90.00
_cell.angle_gamma   90.00
#
_symmetry.space_group_name_H-M   'P 1'
#
loop_
_entity.id
_entity.type
_entity.pdbx_description
1 polymer ?
#
loop_
_entity_poly.entity_id
_entity_poly.type
_entity_poly.pdbx_seq_one_letter_code
_entity_poly.pdbx_strand_id
1 'polypeptide(L)'
;MTFSNTIIKKYWPAEDKNPDGDIIPQLVIQCESELDNSLQVGHLFTSMMKGLVEVTFTHEETGEALVIPAASIKPFNIKQKKIRIGKGEDATVVLVEYAQMKIMTLLDPDGELLKTLYPFFNRELIMELEDYQAGSGNSAPETTAQDTPPEAEQNIAG
;
A
#
# COMPACT_ATOMS: atom_id res chain seq x y z
N MET A 1 9.94 1.99 8.34
CA MET A 1 11.20 1.87 7.55
C MET A 1 11.14 2.83 6.39
N THR A 2 12.22 3.52 6.09
CA THR A 2 12.26 4.60 5.08
C THR A 2 13.07 4.18 3.84
N PHE A 3 12.60 4.62 2.68
CA PHE A 3 13.22 4.44 1.37
C PHE A 3 13.31 5.80 0.68
N SER A 4 14.51 6.19 0.31
CA SER A 4 14.78 7.47 -0.36
C SER A 4 14.64 7.32 -1.88
N ASN A 5 14.52 8.44 -2.60
CA ASN A 5 14.48 8.47 -4.07
C ASN A 5 13.39 7.53 -4.65
N THR A 6 12.24 7.43 -3.98
CA THR A 6 11.10 6.66 -4.47
C THR A 6 10.40 7.44 -5.57
N ILE A 7 10.13 6.78 -6.70
CA ILE A 7 9.39 7.37 -7.81
C ILE A 7 8.20 6.48 -8.16
N ILE A 8 6.99 7.06 -8.11
CA ILE A 8 5.78 6.43 -8.65
C ILE A 8 5.85 6.51 -10.18
N LYS A 9 5.98 5.35 -10.84
CA LYS A 9 6.14 5.23 -12.30
C LYS A 9 4.83 5.07 -13.03
N LYS A 10 3.84 4.46 -12.39
CA LYS A 10 2.51 4.23 -12.97
C LYS A 10 1.52 3.94 -11.84
N TYR A 11 0.27 4.34 -12.00
CA TYR A 11 -0.83 3.89 -11.16
C TYR A 11 -2.10 3.72 -12.00
N TRP A 12 -2.96 2.76 -11.65
CA TRP A 12 -4.18 2.47 -12.40
C TRP A 12 -5.21 1.70 -11.55
N PRO A 13 -6.51 1.88 -11.81
CA PRO A 13 -7.56 1.06 -11.20
C PRO A 13 -7.45 -0.39 -11.69
N ALA A 14 -7.74 -1.33 -10.81
CA ALA A 14 -7.79 -2.76 -11.07
C ALA A 14 -8.97 -3.39 -10.34
N GLU A 15 -9.28 -4.62 -10.70
CA GLU A 15 -10.32 -5.43 -10.07
C GLU A 15 -9.68 -6.69 -9.51
N ASP A 16 -10.08 -7.06 -8.30
CA ASP A 16 -9.76 -8.34 -7.68
C ASP A 16 -11.05 -9.10 -7.38
N LYS A 17 -10.97 -10.40 -7.18
CA LYS A 17 -12.11 -11.22 -6.79
C LYS A 17 -11.88 -11.77 -5.40
N ASN A 18 -12.83 -11.53 -4.50
CA ASN A 18 -12.80 -12.21 -3.21
C ASN A 18 -13.11 -13.72 -3.40
N PRO A 19 -12.93 -14.54 -2.35
CA PRO A 19 -13.25 -15.97 -2.42
C PRO A 19 -14.71 -16.28 -2.77
N ASP A 20 -15.63 -15.36 -2.45
CA ASP A 20 -17.07 -15.47 -2.73
C ASP A 20 -17.43 -15.07 -4.17
N GLY A 21 -16.46 -14.51 -4.92
CA GLY A 21 -16.60 -14.10 -6.32
C GLY A 21 -16.98 -12.63 -6.54
N ASP A 22 -17.13 -11.84 -5.48
CA ASP A 22 -17.40 -10.40 -5.58
C ASP A 22 -16.17 -9.65 -6.10
N ILE A 23 -16.45 -8.64 -6.93
CA ILE A 23 -15.43 -7.73 -7.47
C ILE A 23 -15.07 -6.71 -6.40
N ILE A 24 -13.78 -6.64 -6.05
CA ILE A 24 -13.21 -5.62 -5.18
C ILE A 24 -12.43 -4.63 -6.05
N PRO A 25 -12.89 -3.37 -6.16
CA PRO A 25 -12.13 -2.31 -6.80
C PRO A 25 -10.83 -2.02 -6.03
N GLN A 26 -9.72 -2.01 -6.73
CA GLN A 26 -8.40 -1.76 -6.17
C GLN A 26 -7.64 -0.71 -6.98
N LEU A 27 -6.68 -0.08 -6.33
CA LEU A 27 -5.71 0.80 -6.96
C LEU A 27 -4.35 0.14 -6.92
N VAL A 28 -3.72 0.00 -8.09
CA VAL A 28 -2.35 -0.49 -8.21
C VAL A 28 -1.42 0.69 -8.41
N ILE A 29 -0.42 0.81 -7.55
CA ILE A 29 0.64 1.81 -7.61
C ILE A 29 1.95 1.07 -7.88
N GLN A 30 2.57 1.33 -9.03
CA GLN A 30 3.88 0.81 -9.36
C GLN A 30 4.92 1.89 -9.10
N CYS A 31 5.81 1.62 -8.16
CA CYS A 31 6.91 2.51 -7.80
C CYS A 31 8.26 1.79 -7.88
N GLU A 32 9.30 2.59 -7.84
CA GLU A 32 10.67 2.14 -7.74
C GLU A 32 11.36 2.97 -6.66
N SER A 33 12.06 2.32 -5.74
CA SER A 33 12.76 2.99 -4.64
C SER A 33 14.22 2.58 -4.62
N GLU A 34 15.10 3.53 -4.32
CA GLU A 34 16.52 3.24 -4.12
C GLU A 34 16.71 2.39 -2.86
N LEU A 35 17.71 1.50 -2.91
CA LEU A 35 18.09 0.65 -1.80
C LEU A 35 19.48 1.05 -1.31
N ASP A 36 19.53 1.53 -0.07
CA ASP A 36 20.75 1.93 0.63
C ASP A 36 21.45 0.74 1.28
N ASN A 37 20.69 -0.28 1.71
CA ASN A 37 21.23 -1.43 2.41
C ASN A 37 20.33 -2.68 2.36
N SER A 38 20.87 -3.82 2.76
CA SER A 38 20.15 -5.10 2.76
C SER A 38 19.03 -5.19 3.79
N LEU A 39 19.01 -4.35 4.83
CA LEU A 39 17.93 -4.33 5.83
C LEU A 39 16.63 -3.82 5.21
N GLN A 40 16.71 -2.86 4.29
CA GLN A 40 15.55 -2.38 3.54
C GLN A 40 14.92 -3.50 2.70
N VAL A 41 15.74 -4.37 2.09
CA VAL A 41 15.24 -5.55 1.35
C VAL A 41 14.54 -6.52 2.30
N GLY A 42 15.15 -6.81 3.44
CA GLY A 42 14.55 -7.65 4.49
C GLY A 42 13.21 -7.09 4.96
N HIS A 43 13.14 -5.78 5.19
CA HIS A 43 11.91 -5.10 5.61
C HIS A 43 10.82 -5.14 4.55
N LEU A 44 11.15 -4.94 3.27
CA LEU A 44 10.20 -5.08 2.16
C LEU A 44 9.64 -6.50 2.09
N PHE A 45 10.49 -7.51 2.24
CA PHE A 45 10.07 -8.90 2.23
C PHE A 45 9.14 -9.21 3.42
N THR A 46 9.49 -8.74 4.63
CA THR A 46 8.62 -8.86 5.81
C THR A 46 7.28 -8.16 5.59
N SER A 47 7.29 -6.95 5.05
CA SER A 47 6.08 -6.15 4.76
C SER A 47 5.17 -6.86 3.74
N MET A 48 5.75 -7.43 2.69
CA MET A 48 5.05 -8.26 1.71
C MET A 48 4.37 -9.48 2.35
N MET A 49 5.06 -10.15 3.27
CA MET A 49 4.55 -11.35 3.94
C MET A 49 3.48 -11.05 5.01
N LYS A 50 3.52 -9.88 5.67
CA LYS A 50 2.52 -9.44 6.65
C LYS A 50 1.15 -9.16 6.04
N GLY A 51 1.09 -8.90 4.74
CA GLY A 51 -0.16 -8.68 4.00
C GLY A 51 -0.57 -7.21 3.96
N LEU A 52 -0.79 -6.57 5.12
CA LEU A 52 -1.16 -5.15 5.20
C LEU A 52 -0.10 -4.32 5.91
N VAL A 53 0.20 -3.18 5.32
CA VAL A 53 1.10 -2.13 5.83
C VAL A 53 0.48 -0.76 5.59
N GLU A 54 0.91 0.22 6.39
CA GLU A 54 0.72 1.62 6.07
C GLU A 54 1.88 2.09 5.18
N VAL A 55 1.55 2.85 4.13
CA VAL A 55 2.53 3.44 3.22
C VAL A 55 2.36 4.94 3.23
N THR A 56 3.43 5.67 3.52
CA THR A 56 3.46 7.12 3.41
C THR A 56 4.41 7.51 2.28
N PHE A 57 3.94 8.39 1.39
CA PHE A 57 4.76 9.04 0.38
C PHE A 57 4.90 10.52 0.72
N THR A 58 6.12 11.01 0.90
CA THR A 58 6.39 12.41 1.19
C THR A 58 7.17 13.03 0.04
N HIS A 59 6.67 14.13 -0.51
CA HIS A 59 7.36 14.87 -1.57
C HIS A 59 8.59 15.58 -0.98
N GLU A 60 9.79 15.30 -1.51
CA GLU A 60 11.04 15.79 -0.90
C GLU A 60 11.14 17.32 -0.88
N GLU A 61 10.66 18.00 -1.93
CA GLU A 61 10.76 19.47 -2.02
C GLU A 61 9.70 20.23 -1.21
N THR A 62 8.47 19.72 -1.11
CA THR A 62 7.33 20.45 -0.52
C THR A 62 7.00 19.98 0.90
N GLY A 63 7.42 18.77 1.28
CA GLY A 63 7.03 18.11 2.53
C GLY A 63 5.58 17.63 2.56
N GLU A 64 4.84 17.74 1.45
CA GLU A 64 3.47 17.21 1.36
C GLU A 64 3.50 15.69 1.45
N ALA A 65 2.60 15.11 2.25
CA ALA A 65 2.55 13.67 2.50
C ALA A 65 1.20 13.08 2.09
N LEU A 66 1.25 11.94 1.40
CA LEU A 66 0.11 11.07 1.12
C LEU A 66 0.26 9.80 1.93
N VAL A 67 -0.72 9.52 2.79
CA VAL A 67 -0.79 8.30 3.60
C VAL A 67 -1.79 7.33 2.99
N ILE A 68 -1.37 6.08 2.80
CA ILE A 68 -2.19 4.95 2.37
C ILE A 68 -2.24 3.98 3.55
N PRO A 69 -3.30 4.02 4.37
CA PRO A 69 -3.32 3.37 5.68
C PRO A 69 -3.30 1.84 5.58
N ALA A 70 -3.91 1.28 4.55
CA ALA A 70 -3.97 -0.17 4.35
C ALA A 70 -3.60 -0.51 2.91
N ALA A 71 -2.38 -1.00 2.71
CA ALA A 71 -1.91 -1.47 1.42
C ALA A 71 -1.16 -2.80 1.54
N SER A 72 -1.16 -3.56 0.45
CA SER A 72 -0.37 -4.77 0.29
C SER A 72 0.78 -4.53 -0.68
N ILE A 73 1.97 -4.99 -0.32
CA ILE A 73 3.13 -5.01 -1.21
C ILE A 73 3.11 -6.34 -1.94
N LYS A 74 3.07 -6.32 -3.28
CA LYS A 74 3.18 -7.53 -4.11
C LYS A 74 4.65 -7.93 -4.29
N PRO A 75 4.93 -9.17 -4.74
CA PRO A 75 6.29 -9.60 -5.06
C PRO A 75 7.03 -8.57 -5.94
N PHE A 76 8.23 -8.22 -5.52
CA PHE A 76 9.03 -7.15 -6.10
C PHE A 76 10.34 -7.68 -6.68
N ASN A 77 10.97 -6.88 -7.54
CA ASN A 77 12.26 -7.20 -8.15
C ASN A 77 13.31 -6.19 -7.72
N ILE A 78 14.55 -6.65 -7.54
CA ILE A 78 15.72 -5.77 -7.36
C ILE A 78 16.39 -5.59 -8.72
N LYS A 79 16.68 -4.34 -9.08
CA LYS A 79 17.39 -3.96 -10.31
C LYS A 79 18.61 -3.14 -9.98
N GLN A 80 19.68 -3.32 -10.74
CA GLN A 80 20.85 -2.47 -10.66
C GLN A 80 20.86 -1.47 -11.82
N LYS A 81 21.08 -0.20 -11.51
CA LYS A 81 21.24 0.87 -12.50
C LYS A 81 22.61 1.50 -12.37
N LYS A 82 23.20 1.82 -13.52
CA LYS A 82 24.42 2.61 -13.60
C LYS A 82 24.03 4.09 -13.53
N ILE A 83 24.45 4.77 -12.49
CA ILE A 83 24.31 6.22 -12.38
C ILE A 83 25.68 6.88 -12.48
N ARG A 84 25.73 7.99 -13.22
CA ARG A 84 26.94 8.79 -13.41
C ARG A 84 26.93 9.92 -12.39
N ILE A 85 27.93 9.93 -11.51
CA ILE A 85 28.11 10.96 -10.48
C ILE A 85 29.26 11.87 -10.94
N GLY A 86 29.05 13.18 -10.88
CA GLY A 86 30.01 14.20 -11.33
C GLY A 86 29.78 14.66 -12.77
N LYS A 87 30.64 15.57 -13.25
CA LYS A 87 30.58 16.17 -14.59
C LYS A 87 31.94 16.04 -15.28
N GLY A 88 31.95 15.96 -16.61
CA GLY A 88 33.19 15.94 -17.39
C GLY A 88 33.97 14.63 -17.30
N GLU A 89 35.29 14.72 -17.41
CA GLU A 89 36.23 13.59 -17.41
C GLU A 89 36.35 12.90 -16.03
N ASP A 90 36.07 13.63 -14.95
CA ASP A 90 36.11 13.11 -13.56
C ASP A 90 34.85 12.36 -13.13
N ALA A 91 33.88 12.21 -14.04
CA ALA A 91 32.62 11.57 -13.69
C ALA A 91 32.80 10.07 -13.48
N THR A 92 32.35 9.58 -12.33
CA THR A 92 32.41 8.16 -11.96
C THR A 92 31.06 7.49 -12.21
N VAL A 93 31.09 6.24 -12.68
CA VAL A 93 29.87 5.42 -12.80
C VAL A 93 29.80 4.50 -11.59
N VAL A 94 28.71 4.61 -10.83
CA VAL A 94 28.42 3.70 -9.72
C VAL A 94 27.17 2.89 -10.02
N LEU A 95 27.12 1.69 -9.45
CA LEU A 95 25.94 0.83 -9.51
C LEU A 95 25.09 1.08 -8.27
N VAL A 96 23.82 1.35 -8.48
CA VAL A 96 22.83 1.55 -7.42
C VAL A 96 21.68 0.57 -7.60
N GLU A 97 21.24 0.02 -6.48
CA GLU A 97 20.16 -0.95 -6.42
C GLU A 97 18.82 -0.25 -6.22
N TYR A 98 17.80 -0.75 -6.90
CA TYR A 98 16.45 -0.25 -6.86
C TYR A 98 15.48 -1.41 -6.67
N ALA A 99 14.56 -1.26 -5.72
CA ALA A 99 13.40 -2.14 -5.59
C ALA A 99 12.26 -1.64 -6.48
N GLN A 100 11.91 -2.42 -7.50
CA GLN A 100 10.70 -2.21 -8.30
C GLN A 100 9.56 -3.02 -7.71
N MET A 101 8.54 -2.33 -7.20
CA MET A 101 7.43 -2.96 -6.47
C MET A 101 6.06 -2.47 -6.97
N LYS A 102 5.04 -3.23 -6.61
CA LYS A 102 3.63 -2.82 -6.76
C LYS A 102 2.98 -2.80 -5.39
N ILE A 103 2.33 -1.70 -5.08
CA ILE A 103 1.54 -1.48 -3.87
C ILE A 103 0.08 -1.50 -4.29
N MET A 104 -0.75 -2.23 -3.57
CA MET A 104 -2.16 -2.41 -3.88
C MET A 104 -3.01 -2.06 -2.67
N THR A 105 -3.99 -1.18 -2.87
CA THR A 105 -4.92 -0.72 -1.84
C THR A 105 -6.33 -0.71 -2.42
N LEU A 106 -7.34 -0.58 -1.56
CA LEU A 106 -8.73 -0.44 -2.00
C LEU A 106 -8.89 0.87 -2.75
N LEU A 107 -9.66 0.82 -3.84
CA LEU A 107 -10.03 2.03 -4.56
C LEU A 107 -11.31 2.59 -3.95
N ASP A 108 -11.27 3.85 -3.52
CA ASP A 108 -12.44 4.54 -3.02
C ASP A 108 -13.46 4.79 -4.15
N PRO A 109 -14.78 4.77 -3.87
CA PRO A 109 -15.80 4.90 -4.90
C PRO A 109 -15.72 6.19 -5.73
N ASP A 110 -15.21 7.26 -5.12
CA ASP A 110 -15.14 8.59 -5.73
C ASP A 110 -13.81 8.86 -6.48
N GLY A 111 -12.87 7.91 -6.41
CA GLY A 111 -11.54 8.00 -6.97
C GLY A 111 -10.69 9.13 -6.38
N GLU A 112 -10.96 9.56 -5.16
CA GLU A 112 -10.22 10.61 -4.46
C GLU A 112 -8.74 10.24 -4.30
N LEU A 113 -8.42 9.00 -3.93
CA LEU A 113 -7.02 8.57 -3.81
C LEU A 113 -6.27 8.67 -5.16
N LEU A 114 -6.95 8.37 -6.26
CA LEU A 114 -6.42 8.51 -7.62
C LEU A 114 -6.06 9.97 -7.94
N LYS A 115 -6.88 10.92 -7.50
CA LYS A 115 -6.63 12.36 -7.68
C LYS A 115 -5.48 12.83 -6.80
N THR A 116 -5.46 12.42 -5.53
CA THR A 116 -4.43 12.78 -4.55
C THR A 116 -3.05 12.24 -4.92
N LEU A 117 -2.95 11.17 -5.73
CA LEU A 117 -1.67 10.68 -6.25
C LEU A 117 -1.03 11.58 -7.31
N TYR A 118 -1.80 12.44 -7.98
CA TYR A 118 -1.32 13.21 -9.13
C TYR A 118 -0.11 14.11 -8.81
N PRO A 119 -0.08 14.86 -7.69
CA PRO A 119 1.08 15.68 -7.30
C PRO A 119 2.36 14.85 -7.06
N PHE A 120 2.22 13.59 -6.66
CA PHE A 120 3.33 12.68 -6.33
C PHE A 120 3.84 11.91 -7.56
N PHE A 121 3.11 11.94 -8.68
CA PHE A 121 3.45 11.15 -9.85
C PHE A 121 4.74 11.60 -10.52
N ASN A 122 5.65 10.66 -10.75
CA ASN A 122 6.94 10.90 -11.39
C ASN A 122 7.79 11.99 -10.69
N ARG A 123 7.65 12.11 -9.36
CA ARG A 123 8.46 12.96 -8.47
C ARG A 123 9.40 12.12 -7.61
N GLU A 124 10.39 12.78 -7.02
CA GLU A 124 11.27 12.21 -5.99
C GLU A 124 10.57 12.29 -4.64
N LEU A 125 10.35 11.12 -4.04
CA LEU A 125 9.59 10.94 -2.81
C LEU A 125 10.43 10.17 -1.80
N ILE A 126 10.16 10.44 -0.54
CA ILE A 126 10.50 9.54 0.55
C ILE A 126 9.31 8.61 0.77
N MET A 127 9.54 7.30 0.73
CA MET A 127 8.53 6.30 1.07
C MET A 127 8.81 5.73 2.47
N GLU A 128 7.78 5.69 3.30
CA GLU A 128 7.82 5.04 4.60
C GLU A 128 6.85 3.86 4.63
N LEU A 129 7.31 2.75 5.19
CA LEU A 129 6.53 1.54 5.40
C LEU A 129 6.45 1.23 6.89
N GLU A 130 5.23 1.18 7.40
CA GLU A 130 4.93 0.88 8.81
C GLU A 130 3.94 -0.28 8.93
N ASP A 131 3.95 -0.91 10.11
CA ASP A 131 3.01 -1.99 10.40
C ASP A 131 1.59 -1.44 10.50
N TYR A 132 0.66 -2.04 9.76
CA TYR A 132 -0.75 -1.65 9.81
C TYR A 132 -1.30 -1.73 11.24
N GLN A 133 -1.76 -0.59 11.75
CA GLN A 133 -2.44 -0.50 13.05
C GLN A 133 -3.95 -0.56 12.83
N ALA A 134 -4.55 -1.73 13.05
CA ALA A 134 -6.00 -1.88 13.02
C ALA A 134 -6.62 -1.21 14.27
N GLY A 135 -6.91 0.09 14.22
CA GLY A 135 -7.71 0.73 15.27
C GLY A 135 -7.45 2.21 15.52
N SER A 136 -8.19 3.06 14.84
CA SER A 136 -8.91 4.18 15.48
C SER A 136 -10.07 4.64 14.60
N GLY A 137 -11.21 3.94 14.70
CA GLY A 137 -12.53 4.48 14.33
C GLY A 137 -13.18 3.95 13.05
N ASN A 138 -13.67 2.71 13.07
CA ASN A 138 -15.05 2.46 12.64
C ASN A 138 -15.52 1.13 13.24
N SER A 139 -16.42 1.21 14.21
CA SER A 139 -17.06 0.05 14.83
C SER A 139 -17.77 -0.76 13.75
N ALA A 140 -17.44 -2.05 13.64
CA ALA A 140 -18.29 -2.99 12.92
C ALA A 140 -19.70 -2.96 13.55
N PRO A 141 -20.79 -2.99 12.77
CA PRO A 141 -22.12 -3.14 13.35
C PRO A 141 -22.20 -4.51 14.02
N GLU A 142 -22.54 -4.51 15.32
CA GLU A 142 -22.87 -5.73 16.06
C GLU A 142 -24.09 -6.40 15.41
N THR A 143 -23.88 -7.50 14.71
CA THR A 143 -24.95 -8.40 14.29
C THR A 143 -25.51 -9.09 15.53
N THR A 144 -26.69 -8.66 16.00
CA THR A 144 -27.45 -9.37 17.02
C THR A 144 -28.11 -10.59 16.35
N ALA A 145 -27.45 -11.74 16.42
CA ALA A 145 -28.05 -13.03 16.15
C ALA A 145 -28.56 -13.61 17.48
N GLN A 146 -29.88 -13.67 17.66
CA GLN A 146 -30.51 -14.57 18.64
C GLN A 146 -31.57 -15.40 17.91
N ASP A 147 -31.16 -16.61 17.54
CA ASP A 147 -32.06 -17.72 17.20
C ASP A 147 -32.78 -18.21 18.46
N THR A 148 -34.11 -18.29 18.37
CA THR A 148 -35.01 -19.08 19.25
C THR A 148 -34.86 -20.57 18.89
N PRO A 149 -35.31 -21.60 19.66
CA PRO A 149 -36.73 -21.86 20.05
C PRO A 149 -36.86 -22.77 21.31
N PRO A 150 -37.94 -23.58 21.52
CA PRO A 150 -39.39 -23.35 21.56
C PRO A 150 -40.00 -23.73 22.95
N GLU A 151 -41.23 -23.33 23.26
CA GLU A 151 -42.08 -24.17 24.12
C GLU A 151 -43.58 -23.95 23.85
N ALA A 152 -44.30 -25.06 23.76
CA ALA A 152 -45.70 -25.17 23.37
C ALA A 152 -46.62 -25.31 24.59
N GLU A 153 -47.91 -25.03 24.33
CA GLU A 153 -49.10 -25.39 25.12
C GLU A 153 -49.35 -24.66 26.44
N GLN A 154 -50.44 -23.88 26.49
CA GLN A 154 -51.62 -24.31 27.25
C GLN A 154 -52.90 -23.57 26.81
N ASN A 155 -53.96 -24.38 26.77
CA ASN A 155 -55.28 -24.08 26.25
C ASN A 155 -56.03 -22.99 27.03
N ILE A 156 -56.87 -22.30 26.25
CA ILE A 156 -57.79 -21.24 26.62
C ILE A 156 -58.99 -21.86 27.37
N ALA A 157 -59.31 -21.31 28.52
CA ALA A 157 -60.61 -21.48 29.17
C ALA A 157 -61.60 -20.47 28.56
N GLY A 158 -62.76 -20.97 28.12
CA GLY A 158 -63.89 -20.18 27.60
C GLY A 158 -65.00 -21.09 27.10
#